data_AF-A0A960DY99-F1
#
_entry.id   AF-A0A960DY99-F1
#
_cell.length_a   1.000
_cell.length_b   1.000
_cell.length_c   1.000
_cell.angle_alpha   90.00
_cell.angle_beta   90.00
_cell.angle_gamma   90.00
#
_symmetry.space_group_name_H-M   'P 1'
#
loop_
_entity.id
_entity.type
_entity.pdbx_description
1 polymer ?
#
loop_
_entity_poly.entity_id
_entity_poly.type
_entity_poly.pdbx_seq_one_letter_code
_entity_poly.pdbx_strand_id
1 'polypeptide(L)'
;RTELVARSSSAPDATVPAGAPVPPVPPVPSGPDATRPAAASVPVGTALLAGAGPVVPAPMAPGARGRAGRSKLTVPLAALAVALGSAAPVLVVGLLVLVALPALATFGDLEVRRLRARHGLASRAARMPTGAYASVRFVRNVVASVLRSSPIVGLGAVLLALWYLVAETALPTGVIDGALRIVGAGTAGALVAASAQGTDRFRTGLAIDRLVEVAVPDGRTTQRRVDRGRPRRGGRALAPARSVPPPVTDTGWIDEVAWPAEGPPWLAMGLARIDEAAWLLPDEQREAELAERHRLLAERHDEVVGDVGGTDEAAEEVLDLVLAWERAFRPDLAEVAVDRSGGALEAAARRVQEDLVLMVPHDGPHHLDAAVLCFPSHWRLHRKLGGSAAAIHEPVPRYAVELAARVDRFLARLRPGSISARRNWSVHRDAALFAPDPPTDPVPVAPGEVANHLWLRSERQTLRALPASGAVLFTIRVQQAPFGAFVRHRAAAQRLADRLVAQPAALTEMNGLAPHRDAVVAWLRTLA
;
A
#
# COMPACT_ATOMS: atom_id res chain seq x y z
N ARG A 1 -63.43 -7.62 34.01
CA ARG A 1 -63.80 -8.54 35.11
C ARG A 1 -62.72 -8.41 36.18
N THR A 2 -63.02 -7.64 37.23
CA THR A 2 -62.22 -7.44 38.46
C THR A 2 -60.84 -6.77 38.31
N GLU A 3 -60.59 -5.75 39.13
CA GLU A 3 -59.27 -5.16 39.38
C GLU A 3 -58.50 -5.97 40.43
N LEU A 4 -57.20 -5.71 40.63
CA LEU A 4 -56.72 -5.30 41.96
C LEU A 4 -55.37 -4.58 41.91
N VAL A 5 -55.10 -3.80 42.95
CA VAL A 5 -53.87 -3.04 43.22
C VAL A 5 -53.42 -3.39 44.65
N ALA A 6 -52.10 -3.39 44.94
CA ALA A 6 -51.47 -2.70 46.09
C ALA A 6 -50.20 -3.37 46.69
N ARG A 7 -49.26 -2.49 47.12
CA ARG A 7 -48.27 -2.62 48.22
C ARG A 7 -47.07 -3.58 48.06
N SER A 8 -45.98 -3.49 48.85
CA SER A 8 -45.20 -2.35 49.43
C SER A 8 -44.32 -2.82 50.63
N SER A 9 -42.99 -2.86 50.48
CA SER A 9 -41.98 -2.91 51.57
C SER A 9 -40.58 -2.66 50.96
N SER A 10 -39.85 -1.58 51.24
CA SER A 10 -39.13 -1.20 52.48
C SER A 10 -37.88 -2.06 52.79
N ALA A 11 -36.71 -1.41 52.87
CA ALA A 11 -35.37 -2.01 53.06
C ALA A 11 -35.02 -2.30 54.54
N PRO A 12 -33.81 -2.82 54.84
CA PRO A 12 -32.76 -1.89 55.35
C PRO A 12 -31.31 -2.18 54.87
N ASP A 13 -30.36 -1.37 55.35
CA ASP A 13 -28.92 -1.37 55.03
C ASP A 13 -28.11 -2.61 55.47
N ALA A 14 -26.93 -2.77 54.84
CA ALA A 14 -25.80 -3.56 55.38
C ALA A 14 -24.47 -2.80 55.17
N THR A 15 -23.66 -2.71 56.23
CA THR A 15 -22.45 -1.88 56.33
C THR A 15 -21.19 -2.49 55.71
N VAL A 16 -20.21 -1.64 55.39
CA VAL A 16 -18.84 -2.01 54.98
C VAL A 16 -17.82 -1.35 55.91
N PRO A 17 -16.81 -2.07 56.45
CA PRO A 17 -15.88 -1.53 57.46
C PRO A 17 -14.68 -0.75 56.87
N ALA A 18 -13.93 -0.07 57.74
CA ALA A 18 -12.79 0.79 57.39
C ALA A 18 -11.52 0.48 58.22
N GLY A 19 -10.36 0.86 57.69
CA GLY A 19 -9.01 0.69 58.29
C GLY A 19 -8.00 0.15 57.26
N ALA A 20 -6.70 0.45 57.31
CA ALA A 20 -5.92 1.27 58.25
C ALA A 20 -4.69 1.92 57.50
N PRO A 21 -3.60 2.47 58.11
CA PRO A 21 -2.94 3.69 57.56
C PRO A 21 -1.52 3.51 56.98
N VAL A 22 -0.95 4.62 56.47
CA VAL A 22 0.37 4.72 55.81
C VAL A 22 1.41 5.41 56.71
N PRO A 23 2.65 4.89 56.85
CA PRO A 23 3.76 5.52 57.59
C PRO A 23 4.64 6.48 56.73
N PRO A 24 5.51 7.32 57.33
CA PRO A 24 6.01 8.57 56.71
C PRO A 24 7.42 8.53 56.07
N VAL A 25 7.79 9.65 55.44
CA VAL A 25 9.05 9.91 54.72
C VAL A 25 10.13 10.56 55.61
N PRO A 26 11.42 10.17 55.52
CA PRO A 26 12.55 10.84 56.18
C PRO A 26 13.25 11.92 55.30
N PRO A 27 14.00 12.89 55.89
CA PRO A 27 14.51 14.08 55.20
C PRO A 27 15.99 14.02 54.72
N VAL A 28 16.40 15.07 54.00
CA VAL A 28 17.73 15.31 53.40
C VAL A 28 18.72 15.98 54.39
N PRO A 29 20.04 15.68 54.31
CA PRO A 29 21.11 16.52 54.85
C PRO A 29 21.99 17.20 53.76
N SER A 30 22.52 18.37 54.13
CA SER A 30 23.35 19.33 53.39
C SER A 30 24.67 18.81 52.78
N GLY A 31 25.20 19.53 51.78
CA GLY A 31 26.60 19.42 51.32
C GLY A 31 27.59 20.33 52.10
N PRO A 32 28.83 20.48 51.61
CA PRO A 32 29.42 21.82 51.48
C PRO A 32 30.16 22.06 50.15
N ASP A 33 30.78 23.24 50.03
CA ASP A 33 31.36 23.86 48.82
C ASP A 33 32.92 23.94 48.86
N ALA A 34 33.52 24.42 47.76
CA ALA A 34 34.94 24.80 47.55
C ALA A 34 35.96 23.63 47.38
N THR A 35 37.10 23.75 46.68
CA THR A 35 37.84 24.92 46.10
C THR A 35 38.46 24.63 44.68
N ARG A 36 38.88 25.71 44.00
CA ARG A 36 39.83 25.78 42.83
C ARG A 36 41.29 25.99 43.33
N PRO A 37 42.36 26.14 42.48
CA PRO A 37 42.54 26.03 41.00
C PRO A 37 43.57 24.89 40.66
N ALA A 38 44.25 24.69 39.52
CA ALA A 38 45.07 25.50 38.56
C ALA A 38 45.73 24.50 37.54
N ALA A 39 46.54 24.80 36.52
CA ALA A 39 46.72 25.88 35.52
C ALA A 39 47.77 25.42 34.45
N ALA A 40 47.95 26.16 33.33
CA ALA A 40 49.05 26.01 32.32
C ALA A 40 49.06 24.71 31.45
N SER A 41 49.67 24.62 30.24
CA SER A 41 50.17 25.63 29.25
C SER A 41 50.33 25.00 27.83
N VAL A 42 50.67 25.82 26.80
CA VAL A 42 50.82 25.45 25.37
C VAL A 42 52.30 25.26 24.96
N PRO A 43 52.62 24.51 23.88
CA PRO A 43 53.00 25.11 22.57
C PRO A 43 52.40 24.33 21.36
N VAL A 44 52.16 24.84 20.13
CA VAL A 44 52.80 25.79 19.19
C VAL A 44 53.92 25.19 18.32
N GLY A 45 53.77 25.27 16.97
CA GLY A 45 54.76 24.86 15.95
C GLY A 45 54.33 25.21 14.50
N THR A 46 55.28 25.50 13.58
CA THR A 46 55.07 26.01 12.19
C THR A 46 56.25 25.60 11.27
N ALA A 47 56.31 25.80 9.94
CA ALA A 47 55.47 26.55 8.97
C ALA A 47 55.03 25.67 7.75
N LEU A 48 55.24 25.89 6.43
CA LEU A 48 55.90 26.91 5.57
C LEU A 48 55.28 26.85 4.12
N LEU A 49 55.88 27.46 3.09
CA LEU A 49 55.28 27.72 1.75
C LEU A 49 56.27 27.67 0.56
N ALA A 50 55.86 27.10 -0.58
CA ALA A 50 56.28 27.36 -1.99
C ALA A 50 55.48 26.43 -2.96
N GLY A 51 55.26 26.67 -4.26
CA GLY A 51 55.50 27.85 -5.12
C GLY A 51 55.03 27.62 -6.59
N ALA A 52 54.50 28.68 -7.23
CA ALA A 52 54.12 28.95 -8.65
C ALA A 52 54.11 27.88 -9.78
N GLY A 53 53.13 28.00 -10.70
CA GLY A 53 53.21 27.50 -12.09
C GLY A 53 51.87 27.27 -12.84
N PRO A 54 51.55 27.99 -13.95
CA PRO A 54 50.37 27.73 -14.79
C PRO A 54 50.69 26.93 -16.07
N VAL A 55 49.80 26.02 -16.49
CA VAL A 55 49.96 25.21 -17.73
C VAL A 55 48.64 25.15 -18.52
N VAL A 56 48.74 25.31 -19.84
CA VAL A 56 47.61 25.26 -20.80
C VAL A 56 47.42 23.83 -21.32
N PRO A 57 46.18 23.30 -21.45
CA PRO A 57 45.94 21.92 -21.84
C PRO A 57 46.04 21.69 -23.36
N ALA A 58 46.63 20.56 -23.75
CA ALA A 58 46.58 19.98 -25.10
C ALA A 58 45.42 18.95 -25.22
N PRO A 59 44.90 18.67 -26.43
CA PRO A 59 43.68 17.86 -26.60
C PRO A 59 43.90 16.35 -26.34
N MET A 60 42.87 15.69 -25.80
CA MET A 60 42.90 14.25 -25.51
C MET A 60 42.72 13.37 -26.75
N ALA A 61 43.50 12.28 -26.81
CA ALA A 61 43.20 11.12 -27.66
C ALA A 61 42.14 10.19 -27.01
N PRO A 62 41.32 9.48 -27.78
CA PRO A 62 40.22 8.66 -27.23
C PRO A 62 40.67 7.22 -26.89
N GLY A 63 40.88 6.90 -25.61
CA GLY A 63 41.00 5.48 -25.22
C GLY A 63 41.56 5.13 -23.84
N ALA A 64 40.77 5.28 -22.76
CA ALA A 64 40.86 4.44 -21.54
C ALA A 64 39.74 4.78 -20.54
N ARG A 65 38.56 4.13 -20.61
CA ARG A 65 37.56 4.22 -19.54
C ARG A 65 37.94 3.29 -18.38
N GLY A 66 38.84 3.77 -17.51
CA GLY A 66 39.22 3.07 -16.29
C GLY A 66 38.01 2.78 -15.40
N ARG A 67 37.93 1.56 -14.86
CA ARG A 67 36.88 1.17 -13.89
C ARG A 67 37.02 2.02 -12.63
N ALA A 68 36.04 2.89 -12.36
CA ALA A 68 35.95 3.58 -11.07
C ALA A 68 35.74 2.56 -9.95
N GLY A 69 36.77 2.32 -9.14
CA GLY A 69 36.73 1.36 -8.05
C GLY A 69 35.78 1.79 -6.93
N ARG A 70 35.06 0.82 -6.34
CA ARG A 70 34.12 1.03 -5.21
C ARG A 70 34.73 1.80 -4.03
N SER A 71 36.06 1.74 -3.87
CA SER A 71 36.82 2.43 -2.81
C SER A 71 36.70 3.96 -2.80
N LYS A 72 36.39 4.60 -3.94
CA LYS A 72 36.35 6.08 -4.03
C LYS A 72 35.18 6.74 -3.28
N LEU A 73 34.12 5.99 -2.96
CA LEU A 73 32.98 6.49 -2.15
C LEU A 73 32.99 5.96 -0.72
N THR A 74 33.57 4.78 -0.46
CA THR A 74 33.60 4.21 0.90
C THR A 74 34.53 4.97 1.85
N VAL A 75 35.67 5.48 1.36
CA VAL A 75 36.62 6.25 2.20
C VAL A 75 36.02 7.56 2.73
N PRO A 76 35.43 8.46 1.93
CA PRO A 76 34.82 9.68 2.47
C PRO A 76 33.61 9.41 3.37
N LEU A 77 32.81 8.38 3.10
CA LEU A 77 31.71 7.98 3.98
C LEU A 77 32.22 7.39 5.31
N ALA A 78 33.29 6.59 5.29
CA ALA A 78 33.93 6.08 6.50
C ALA A 78 34.58 7.21 7.31
N ALA A 79 35.24 8.17 6.67
CA ALA A 79 35.79 9.36 7.34
C ALA A 79 34.69 10.21 7.99
N LEU A 80 33.55 10.39 7.31
CA LEU A 80 32.39 11.06 7.89
C LEU A 80 31.80 10.27 9.07
N ALA A 81 31.70 8.95 8.97
CA ALA A 81 31.24 8.07 10.06
C ALA A 81 32.19 8.07 11.27
N VAL A 82 33.51 8.20 11.06
CA VAL A 82 34.49 8.36 12.14
C VAL A 82 34.38 9.74 12.79
N ALA A 83 34.24 10.81 12.00
CA ALA A 83 34.02 12.17 12.53
C ALA A 83 32.71 12.28 13.33
N LEU A 84 31.65 11.58 12.89
CA LEU A 84 30.38 11.40 13.59
C LEU A 84 30.52 10.69 14.95
N GLY A 85 31.57 9.88 15.14
CA GLY A 85 31.87 9.22 16.41
C GLY A 85 32.66 10.08 17.40
N SER A 86 33.32 11.14 16.95
CA SER A 86 34.22 11.99 17.76
C SER A 86 33.61 13.31 18.26
N ALA A 87 32.40 13.67 17.81
CA ALA A 87 31.66 14.84 18.28
C ALA A 87 30.30 14.40 18.83
N ALA A 88 29.85 15.03 19.93
CA ALA A 88 28.67 14.64 20.73
C ALA A 88 27.52 14.03 19.88
N PRO A 89 27.34 12.68 19.87
CA PRO A 89 26.56 12.01 18.82
C PRO A 89 25.10 12.50 18.68
N VAL A 90 24.50 12.91 19.80
CA VAL A 90 23.15 13.49 19.87
C VAL A 90 22.99 14.72 18.96
N LEU A 91 24.00 15.61 18.90
CA LEU A 91 23.94 16.84 18.09
C LEU A 91 23.91 16.52 16.60
N VAL A 92 24.75 15.58 16.15
CA VAL A 92 24.88 15.29 14.72
C VAL A 92 23.77 14.36 14.22
N VAL A 93 23.28 13.43 15.05
CA VAL A 93 22.04 12.69 14.78
C VAL A 93 20.85 13.66 14.73
N GLY A 94 20.78 14.64 15.64
CA GLY A 94 19.79 15.72 15.62
C GLY A 94 19.82 16.50 14.30
N LEU A 95 20.99 16.96 13.86
CA LEU A 95 21.17 17.67 12.59
C LEU A 95 20.75 16.81 11.38
N LEU A 96 21.10 15.52 11.38
CA LEU A 96 20.75 14.59 10.31
C LEU A 96 19.22 14.39 10.21
N VAL A 97 18.57 14.13 11.34
CA VAL A 97 17.14 13.81 11.44
C VAL A 97 16.25 15.04 11.24
N LEU A 98 16.63 16.19 11.80
CA LEU A 98 15.81 17.41 11.80
C LEU A 98 16.08 18.33 10.61
N VAL A 99 17.25 18.27 9.98
CA VAL A 99 17.63 19.20 8.91
C VAL A 99 17.99 18.46 7.62
N ALA A 100 18.98 17.56 7.64
CA ALA A 100 19.53 16.99 6.41
C ALA A 100 18.54 16.10 5.65
N LEU A 101 17.97 15.08 6.32
CA LEU A 101 17.00 14.16 5.68
C LEU A 101 15.70 14.88 5.25
N PRO A 102 15.09 15.78 6.07
CA PRO A 102 13.94 16.57 5.64
C PRO A 102 14.21 17.51 4.46
N ALA A 103 15.40 18.14 4.40
CA ALA A 103 15.79 18.98 3.28
C ALA A 103 15.91 18.16 1.98
N LEU A 104 16.57 17.00 2.04
CA LEU A 104 16.76 16.11 0.90
C LEU A 104 15.42 15.60 0.34
N ALA A 105 14.51 15.18 1.22
CA ALA A 105 13.15 14.76 0.85
C ALA A 105 12.35 15.91 0.20
N THR A 106 12.49 17.13 0.73
CA THR A 106 11.80 18.31 0.23
C THR A 106 12.32 18.76 -1.14
N PHE A 107 13.62 18.62 -1.39
CA PHE A 107 14.21 18.82 -2.72
C PHE A 107 13.67 17.81 -3.74
N GLY A 108 13.49 16.55 -3.34
CA GLY A 108 12.81 15.52 -4.15
C GLY A 108 11.36 15.88 -4.49
N ASP A 109 10.57 16.31 -3.49
CA ASP A 109 9.19 16.79 -3.68
C ASP A 109 9.11 17.97 -4.67
N LEU A 110 10.11 18.87 -4.68
CA LEU A 110 10.19 20.01 -5.59
C LEU A 110 10.53 19.61 -7.03
N GLU A 111 11.48 18.69 -7.24
CA GLU A 111 11.83 18.25 -8.60
C GLU A 111 10.73 17.36 -9.20
N VAL A 112 10.06 16.52 -8.41
CA VAL A 112 8.85 15.80 -8.85
C VAL A 112 7.73 16.78 -9.23
N ARG A 113 7.55 17.89 -8.50
CA ARG A 113 6.60 18.96 -8.88
C ARG A 113 6.98 19.62 -10.21
N ARG A 114 8.27 19.91 -10.44
CA ARG A 114 8.78 20.49 -11.71
C ARG A 114 8.56 19.55 -12.90
N LEU A 115 8.85 18.26 -12.74
CA LEU A 115 8.64 17.25 -13.78
C LEU A 115 7.16 17.09 -14.11
N ARG A 116 6.28 17.00 -13.11
CA ARG A 116 4.82 16.94 -13.32
C ARG A 116 4.30 18.18 -14.04
N ALA A 117 4.80 19.38 -13.72
CA ALA A 117 4.43 20.61 -14.43
C ALA A 117 4.87 20.58 -15.91
N ARG A 118 6.08 20.09 -16.24
CA ARG A 118 6.55 19.92 -17.63
C ARG A 118 5.73 18.90 -18.44
N HIS A 119 5.08 17.95 -17.78
CA HIS A 119 4.26 16.92 -18.42
C HIS A 119 2.74 17.16 -18.28
N GLY A 120 2.31 18.35 -17.85
CA GLY A 120 0.88 18.72 -17.73
C GLY A 120 0.13 18.11 -16.53
N LEU A 121 0.78 17.28 -15.72
CA LEU A 121 0.19 16.52 -14.60
C LEU A 121 0.07 17.37 -13.31
N ALA A 122 -0.39 18.61 -13.43
CA ALA A 122 -0.35 19.64 -12.38
C ALA A 122 -1.64 19.68 -11.54
N SER A 123 -1.60 19.11 -10.33
CA SER A 123 -2.74 19.15 -9.39
C SER A 123 -2.90 20.51 -8.69
N ARG A 124 -3.97 20.68 -7.88
CA ARG A 124 -4.34 21.93 -7.16
C ARG A 124 -3.17 22.58 -6.39
N ALA A 125 -2.22 21.78 -5.87
CA ALA A 125 -1.03 22.25 -5.18
C ALA A 125 -0.01 22.99 -6.07
N ALA A 126 -0.11 22.88 -7.40
CA ALA A 126 0.72 23.61 -8.35
C ALA A 126 0.47 25.14 -8.32
N ARG A 127 -0.65 25.59 -7.74
CA ARG A 127 -1.01 27.01 -7.59
C ARG A 127 -0.30 27.73 -6.44
N MET A 128 0.35 27.00 -5.52
CA MET A 128 1.11 27.61 -4.41
C MET A 128 2.48 28.14 -4.89
N PRO A 129 2.94 29.31 -4.43
CA PRO A 129 4.31 29.77 -4.67
C PRO A 129 5.35 28.72 -4.29
N THR A 130 6.44 28.61 -5.06
CA THR A 130 7.44 27.53 -4.89
C THR A 130 8.05 27.52 -3.49
N GLY A 131 8.33 28.71 -2.91
CA GLY A 131 8.81 28.83 -1.53
C GLY A 131 7.81 28.37 -0.48
N ALA A 132 6.54 28.78 -0.58
CA ALA A 132 5.48 28.36 0.35
C ALA A 132 5.28 26.82 0.33
N TYR A 133 5.28 26.22 -0.86
CA TYR A 133 5.23 24.76 -1.02
C TYR A 133 6.47 24.07 -0.42
N ALA A 134 7.67 24.64 -0.62
CA ALA A 134 8.90 24.11 -0.04
C ALA A 134 8.85 24.12 1.49
N SER A 135 8.46 25.23 2.13
CA SER A 135 8.37 25.33 3.59
C SER A 135 7.33 24.36 4.18
N VAL A 136 6.13 24.27 3.59
CA VAL A 136 5.09 23.32 4.04
C VAL A 136 5.55 21.86 3.88
N ARG A 137 6.26 21.54 2.80
CA ARG A 137 6.85 20.20 2.62
C ARG A 137 8.00 19.93 3.57
N PHE A 138 8.86 20.91 3.83
CA PHE A 138 9.93 20.78 4.82
C PHE A 138 9.38 20.44 6.20
N VAL A 139 8.43 21.23 6.74
CA VAL A 139 7.83 20.95 8.06
C VAL A 139 7.18 19.56 8.10
N ARG A 140 6.42 19.18 7.07
CA ARG A 140 5.84 17.83 6.96
C ARG A 140 6.92 16.74 6.94
N ASN A 141 8.03 16.96 6.25
CA ASN A 141 9.13 16.01 6.13
C ASN A 141 9.99 15.96 7.40
N VAL A 142 10.10 17.04 8.19
CA VAL A 142 10.67 17.03 9.55
C VAL A 142 9.82 16.16 10.48
N VAL A 143 8.51 16.41 10.55
CA VAL A 143 7.59 15.60 11.38
C VAL A 143 7.64 14.13 10.97
N ALA A 144 7.59 13.84 9.67
CA ALA A 144 7.70 12.47 9.15
C ALA A 144 9.12 11.87 9.28
N SER A 145 10.16 12.66 9.54
CA SER A 145 11.50 12.18 9.88
C SER A 145 11.53 11.77 11.36
N VAL A 146 11.16 12.70 12.26
CA VAL A 146 11.11 12.49 13.72
C VAL A 146 10.27 11.27 14.11
N LEU A 147 9.07 11.13 13.52
CA LEU A 147 8.18 9.98 13.80
C LEU A 147 8.77 8.64 13.32
N ARG A 148 9.60 8.63 12.27
CA ARG A 148 10.25 7.40 11.76
C ARG A 148 11.60 7.12 12.42
N SER A 149 12.30 8.15 12.92
CA SER A 149 13.49 7.97 13.76
C SER A 149 13.15 7.61 15.20
N SER A 150 11.92 7.86 15.68
CA SER A 150 11.51 7.64 17.08
C SER A 150 11.91 6.28 17.66
N PRO A 151 11.76 5.12 16.96
CA PRO A 151 12.24 3.83 17.48
C PRO A 151 13.77 3.74 17.60
N ILE A 152 14.51 4.37 16.68
CA ILE A 152 15.98 4.40 16.67
C ILE A 152 16.49 5.35 17.77
N VAL A 153 15.82 6.48 17.98
CA VAL A 153 16.11 7.41 19.09
C VAL A 153 15.78 6.77 20.44
N GLY A 154 14.68 6.01 20.54
CA GLY A 154 14.35 5.22 21.73
C GLY A 154 15.41 4.16 22.05
N LEU A 155 15.80 3.36 21.05
CA LEU A 155 16.88 2.37 21.20
C LEU A 155 18.22 3.04 21.56
N GLY A 156 18.55 4.17 20.92
CA GLY A 156 19.73 4.97 21.22
C GLY A 156 19.73 5.54 22.64
N ALA A 157 18.57 5.98 23.14
CA ALA A 157 18.40 6.45 24.51
C ALA A 157 18.54 5.31 25.53
N VAL A 158 18.01 4.11 25.24
CA VAL A 158 18.21 2.92 26.07
C VAL A 158 19.68 2.51 26.10
N LEU A 159 20.36 2.49 24.95
CA LEU A 159 21.80 2.20 24.87
C LEU A 159 22.65 3.27 25.57
N LEU A 160 22.26 4.54 25.53
CA LEU A 160 22.93 5.63 26.25
C LEU A 160 22.70 5.57 27.76
N ALA A 161 21.50 5.18 28.22
CA ALA A 161 21.22 4.93 29.63
C ALA A 161 22.01 3.73 30.15
N LEU A 162 22.08 2.63 29.37
CA LEU A 162 22.91 1.47 29.66
C LEU A 162 24.41 1.83 29.67
N TRP A 163 24.84 2.76 28.80
CA TRP A 163 26.19 3.29 28.78
C TRP A 163 26.55 4.05 30.06
N TYR A 164 25.68 4.95 30.53
CA TYR A 164 25.88 5.64 31.82
C TYR A 164 25.93 4.66 32.99
N LEU A 165 25.07 3.64 32.99
CA LEU A 165 25.06 2.57 34.01
C LEU A 165 26.38 1.75 34.03
N VAL A 166 27.05 1.60 32.88
CA VAL A 166 28.37 0.97 32.78
C VAL A 166 29.50 1.95 33.14
N ALA A 167 29.35 3.24 32.84
CA ALA A 167 30.35 4.26 33.16
C ALA A 167 30.50 4.55 34.67
N GLU A 168 29.51 4.20 35.49
CA GLU A 168 29.61 4.20 36.95
C GLU A 168 30.43 3.01 37.50
N THR A 169 30.74 2.01 36.68
CA THR A 169 31.63 0.91 37.08
C THR A 169 33.10 1.26 36.80
N ALA A 170 34.00 0.91 37.73
CA ALA A 170 35.42 1.26 37.69
C ALA A 170 36.24 0.44 36.68
N LEU A 171 35.78 0.37 35.42
CA LEU A 171 36.46 -0.32 34.33
C LEU A 171 37.68 0.48 33.84
N PRO A 172 38.81 -0.19 33.51
CA PRO A 172 39.96 0.49 32.92
C PRO A 172 39.60 1.20 31.60
N THR A 173 40.13 2.40 31.38
CA THR A 173 39.74 3.28 30.26
C THR A 173 39.87 2.62 28.89
N GLY A 174 40.86 1.73 28.70
CA GLY A 174 41.03 0.96 27.45
C GLY A 174 39.90 -0.04 27.17
N VAL A 175 39.20 -0.54 28.20
CA VAL A 175 38.01 -1.40 28.06
C VAL A 175 36.80 -0.56 27.62
N ILE A 176 36.66 0.64 28.19
CA ILE A 176 35.62 1.63 27.85
C ILE A 176 35.79 2.07 26.38
N ASP A 177 37.00 2.44 25.97
CA ASP A 177 37.35 2.75 24.58
C ASP A 177 37.10 1.57 23.62
N GLY A 178 37.43 0.35 24.04
CA GLY A 178 37.17 -0.87 23.28
C GLY A 178 35.68 -1.09 23.05
N ALA A 179 34.87 -0.94 24.10
CA ALA A 179 33.41 -1.06 24.03
C ALA A 179 32.79 0.00 23.11
N LEU A 180 33.20 1.28 23.19
CA LEU A 180 32.74 2.34 22.29
C LEU A 180 33.06 2.02 20.82
N ARG A 181 34.27 1.51 20.53
CA ARG A 181 34.67 1.14 19.16
C ARG A 181 33.84 -0.03 18.63
N ILE A 182 33.52 -1.02 19.48
CA ILE A 182 32.65 -2.15 19.12
C ILE A 182 31.21 -1.69 18.86
N VAL A 183 30.63 -0.87 19.74
CA VAL A 183 29.25 -0.34 19.58
C VAL A 183 29.16 0.58 18.36
N GLY A 184 30.15 1.45 18.14
CA GLY A 184 30.23 2.32 16.96
C GLY A 184 30.38 1.52 15.66
N ALA A 185 31.26 0.52 15.62
CA ALA A 185 31.44 -0.36 14.47
C ALA A 185 30.19 -1.21 14.19
N GLY A 186 29.51 -1.72 15.24
CA GLY A 186 28.24 -2.44 15.11
C GLY A 186 27.11 -1.55 14.58
N THR A 187 27.02 -0.30 15.06
CA THR A 187 26.03 0.68 14.59
C THR A 187 26.27 1.09 13.14
N ALA A 188 27.53 1.37 12.77
CA ALA A 188 27.91 1.65 11.39
C ALA A 188 27.70 0.44 10.48
N GLY A 189 28.03 -0.77 10.96
CA GLY A 189 27.79 -2.03 10.26
C GLY A 189 26.31 -2.30 10.02
N ALA A 190 25.43 -2.02 11.00
CA ALA A 190 23.98 -2.12 10.85
C ALA A 190 23.42 -1.09 9.84
N LEU A 191 23.94 0.15 9.85
CA LEU A 191 23.61 1.18 8.85
C LEU A 191 24.04 0.78 7.43
N VAL A 192 25.23 0.19 7.27
CA VAL A 192 25.73 -0.33 6.00
C VAL A 192 24.93 -1.57 5.56
N ALA A 193 24.57 -2.46 6.48
CA ALA A 193 23.73 -3.64 6.18
C ALA A 193 22.31 -3.23 5.77
N ALA A 194 21.67 -2.29 6.47
CA ALA A 194 20.33 -1.80 6.16
C ALA A 194 20.25 -0.88 4.92
N SER A 195 21.39 -0.41 4.40
CA SER A 195 21.48 0.30 3.12
C SER A 195 21.93 -0.62 1.97
N ALA A 196 22.64 -1.70 2.25
CA ALA A 196 22.92 -2.78 1.29
C ALA A 196 21.70 -3.68 1.05
N GLN A 197 20.95 -4.00 2.11
CA GLN A 197 19.62 -4.61 2.04
C GLN A 197 18.59 -3.51 1.73
N GLY A 198 18.54 -3.08 0.48
CA GLY A 198 17.69 -1.98 0.02
C GLY A 198 16.20 -2.22 0.31
N THR A 199 15.69 -1.66 1.40
CA THR A 199 14.26 -1.73 1.75
C THR A 199 13.45 -0.74 0.91
N ASP A 200 12.23 -1.12 0.50
CA ASP A 200 11.34 -0.30 -0.34
C ASP A 200 10.97 1.09 0.24
N ARG A 201 11.29 1.33 1.51
CA ARG A 201 11.11 2.63 2.19
C ARG A 201 12.24 3.63 1.90
N PHE A 202 13.37 3.19 1.35
CA PHE A 202 14.43 4.02 0.80
C PHE A 202 14.57 3.83 -0.72
N ARG A 203 13.47 4.10 -1.45
CA ARG A 203 13.60 4.52 -2.86
C ARG A 203 14.52 5.75 -2.90
N THR A 204 15.70 5.61 -3.50
CA THR A 204 16.57 6.74 -3.84
C THR A 204 15.86 7.60 -4.87
N GLY A 205 15.07 8.56 -4.38
CA GLY A 205 14.35 9.48 -5.25
C GLY A 205 15.32 10.29 -6.11
N LEU A 206 14.82 10.80 -7.24
CA LEU A 206 15.56 11.55 -8.28
C LEU A 206 16.50 12.66 -7.76
N ALA A 207 16.26 13.16 -6.54
CA ALA A 207 17.17 14.01 -5.79
C ALA A 207 18.58 13.40 -5.57
N ILE A 208 18.65 12.14 -5.12
CA ILE A 208 19.92 11.43 -4.85
C ILE A 208 20.63 11.14 -6.16
N ASP A 209 19.92 10.68 -7.19
CA ASP A 209 20.46 10.46 -8.53
C ASP A 209 21.11 11.75 -9.08
N ARG A 210 20.41 12.90 -8.96
CA ARG A 210 20.95 14.21 -9.34
C ARG A 210 22.14 14.66 -8.49
N LEU A 211 22.15 14.36 -7.19
CA LEU A 211 23.25 14.73 -6.31
C LEU A 211 24.49 13.88 -6.59
N VAL A 212 24.32 12.61 -6.99
CA VAL A 212 25.38 11.74 -7.52
C VAL A 212 25.91 12.25 -8.86
N GLU A 213 25.05 12.63 -9.81
CA GLU A 213 25.47 13.22 -11.09
C GLU A 213 26.30 14.51 -10.91
N VAL A 214 25.97 15.34 -9.91
CA VAL A 214 26.69 16.60 -9.63
C VAL A 214 27.98 16.38 -8.84
N ALA A 215 27.98 15.46 -7.87
CA ALA A 215 29.16 15.17 -7.04
C ALA A 215 30.18 14.24 -7.72
N VAL A 216 29.75 13.44 -8.70
CA VAL A 216 30.59 12.49 -9.44
C VAL A 216 30.27 12.56 -10.94
N PRO A 217 31.03 13.35 -11.72
CA PRO A 217 30.96 13.30 -13.18
C PRO A 217 31.14 11.86 -13.70
N ASP A 218 30.37 11.49 -14.73
CA ASP A 218 30.20 10.12 -15.26
C ASP A 218 29.62 9.07 -14.27
N GLY A 219 29.12 9.49 -13.10
CA GLY A 219 28.40 8.62 -12.15
C GLY A 219 27.09 8.08 -12.73
N ARG A 220 27.02 6.77 -12.99
CA ARG A 220 25.82 6.13 -13.57
C ARG A 220 24.76 5.80 -12.51
N THR A 221 23.60 6.42 -12.65
CA THR A 221 22.37 6.12 -11.92
C THR A 221 21.56 5.02 -12.63
N THR A 222 20.72 4.28 -11.90
CA THR A 222 20.10 3.05 -12.41
C THR A 222 18.74 3.27 -13.08
N GLN A 223 18.74 3.71 -14.34
CA GLN A 223 17.58 3.58 -15.22
C GLN A 223 17.93 3.06 -16.63
N ARG A 224 17.18 2.06 -17.09
CA ARG A 224 17.12 1.69 -18.52
C ARG A 224 16.32 2.76 -19.27
N ARG A 225 16.88 3.30 -20.36
CA ARG A 225 16.05 3.86 -21.43
C ARG A 225 15.18 2.76 -22.02
N VAL A 226 13.94 3.11 -22.37
CA VAL A 226 13.08 2.33 -23.26
C VAL A 226 12.89 3.15 -24.52
N ASP A 227 13.72 2.90 -25.53
CA ASP A 227 13.60 3.55 -26.84
C ASP A 227 12.40 2.96 -27.60
N ARG A 228 11.50 3.81 -28.11
CA ARG A 228 10.31 3.39 -28.85
C ARG A 228 10.61 3.21 -30.34
N GLY A 229 10.60 1.97 -30.82
CA GLY A 229 10.73 1.62 -32.24
C GLY A 229 9.41 1.72 -33.04
N ARG A 230 9.49 2.07 -34.32
CA ARG A 230 8.36 2.09 -35.28
C ARG A 230 7.93 0.65 -35.67
N PRO A 231 6.65 0.43 -36.03
CA PRO A 231 6.17 -0.87 -36.53
C PRO A 231 6.62 -1.14 -37.99
N ARG A 232 6.71 -2.43 -38.35
CA ARG A 232 6.82 -2.92 -39.74
C ARG A 232 5.46 -3.45 -40.23
N ARG A 233 5.19 -3.30 -41.52
CA ARG A 233 3.98 -3.80 -42.21
C ARG A 233 4.17 -5.25 -42.69
N GLY A 234 3.06 -6.00 -42.75
CA GLY A 234 2.87 -7.15 -43.64
C GLY A 234 2.78 -8.51 -42.94
N GLY A 235 1.60 -9.15 -43.00
CA GLY A 235 1.35 -10.48 -42.44
C GLY A 235 -0.13 -10.87 -42.57
N ARG A 236 -0.44 -11.77 -43.51
CA ARG A 236 -1.78 -12.22 -43.95
C ARG A 236 -2.69 -12.67 -42.79
N ALA A 237 -4.00 -12.39 -42.88
CA ALA A 237 -4.97 -12.63 -41.80
C ALA A 237 -5.33 -14.12 -41.57
N LEU A 238 -5.69 -14.43 -40.32
CA LEU A 238 -6.51 -15.58 -39.92
C LEU A 238 -7.89 -15.09 -39.42
N ALA A 239 -8.80 -16.03 -39.15
CA ALA A 239 -10.14 -15.79 -38.61
C ALA A 239 -10.15 -14.91 -37.34
N PRO A 240 -11.26 -14.19 -37.03
CA PRO A 240 -11.27 -13.15 -36.00
C PRO A 240 -10.91 -13.70 -34.62
N ALA A 241 -9.76 -13.25 -34.10
CA ALA A 241 -9.41 -13.46 -32.71
C ALA A 241 -10.44 -12.76 -31.81
N ARG A 242 -10.81 -13.41 -30.69
CA ARG A 242 -11.38 -12.70 -29.53
C ARG A 242 -10.50 -11.48 -29.25
N SER A 243 -11.10 -10.31 -29.12
CA SER A 243 -10.36 -9.05 -29.00
C SER A 243 -9.42 -9.09 -27.79
N VAL A 244 -8.12 -9.24 -28.05
CA VAL A 244 -7.10 -9.15 -27.01
C VAL A 244 -7.17 -7.72 -26.44
N PRO A 245 -7.51 -7.54 -25.16
CA PRO A 245 -7.64 -6.21 -24.59
C PRO A 245 -6.29 -5.47 -24.66
N PRO A 246 -6.29 -4.13 -24.81
CA PRO A 246 -5.06 -3.37 -24.91
C PRO A 246 -4.20 -3.60 -23.66
N PRO A 247 -2.87 -3.74 -23.80
CA PRO A 247 -2.02 -4.23 -22.73
C PRO A 247 -2.09 -3.32 -21.50
N VAL A 248 -2.68 -3.85 -20.41
CA VAL A 248 -2.86 -3.16 -19.13
C VAL A 248 -1.53 -2.55 -18.68
N THR A 249 -1.50 -1.23 -18.53
CA THR A 249 -0.26 -0.48 -18.29
C THR A 249 0.01 -0.26 -16.82
N ASP A 250 -1.03 -0.07 -16.00
CA ASP A 250 -0.90 -0.09 -14.55
C ASP A 250 -1.26 -1.48 -13.96
N THR A 251 -0.24 -2.22 -13.55
CA THR A 251 -0.37 -3.47 -12.79
C THR A 251 -0.02 -3.29 -11.30
N GLY A 252 0.12 -2.05 -10.81
CA GLY A 252 0.47 -1.73 -9.41
C GLY A 252 -0.51 -2.29 -8.38
N TRP A 253 -1.77 -2.49 -8.77
CA TRP A 253 -2.79 -3.14 -7.96
C TRP A 253 -2.43 -4.59 -7.55
N ILE A 254 -1.52 -5.26 -8.26
CA ILE A 254 -1.03 -6.60 -7.90
C ILE A 254 -0.36 -6.55 -6.52
N ASP A 255 0.41 -5.50 -6.20
CA ASP A 255 1.05 -5.38 -4.89
C ASP A 255 0.07 -5.08 -3.74
N GLU A 256 -1.13 -4.59 -4.04
CA GLU A 256 -2.21 -4.34 -3.07
C GLU A 256 -2.95 -5.63 -2.65
N VAL A 257 -2.82 -6.74 -3.40
CA VAL A 257 -3.52 -7.98 -3.08
C VAL A 257 -2.88 -8.65 -1.86
N ALA A 258 -3.72 -9.06 -0.91
CA ALA A 258 -3.31 -9.76 0.29
C ALA A 258 -3.29 -11.28 0.07
N TRP A 259 -2.11 -11.88 0.20
CA TRP A 259 -1.90 -13.34 0.18
C TRP A 259 -1.29 -13.79 1.52
N PRO A 260 -2.09 -13.92 2.59
CA PRO A 260 -1.59 -14.40 3.89
C PRO A 260 -1.30 -15.89 3.81
N ALA A 261 -0.01 -16.27 3.85
CA ALA A 261 0.43 -17.66 3.87
C ALA A 261 0.20 -18.36 5.22
N GLU A 262 -0.02 -17.59 6.29
CA GLU A 262 -0.38 -18.09 7.62
C GLU A 262 -1.90 -18.33 7.73
N GLY A 263 -2.28 -19.40 8.43
CA GLY A 263 -3.66 -19.75 8.73
C GLY A 263 -3.77 -21.03 9.58
N PRO A 264 -4.95 -21.34 10.16
CA PRO A 264 -6.19 -20.57 10.08
C PRO A 264 -6.17 -19.27 10.92
N PRO A 265 -7.06 -18.29 10.64
CA PRO A 265 -8.08 -18.32 9.59
C PRO A 265 -7.47 -18.11 8.19
N TRP A 266 -7.93 -18.91 7.23
CA TRP A 266 -7.51 -18.81 5.83
C TRP A 266 -8.26 -17.72 5.05
N LEU A 267 -9.42 -17.31 5.56
CA LEU A 267 -10.27 -16.24 5.07
C LEU A 267 -10.28 -15.04 6.03
N ALA A 268 -10.08 -13.85 5.47
CA ALA A 268 -10.15 -12.59 6.20
C ALA A 268 -11.01 -11.57 5.45
N MET A 269 -11.71 -10.71 6.20
CA MET A 269 -12.47 -9.61 5.59
C MET A 269 -11.54 -8.62 4.87
N GLY A 270 -10.33 -8.38 5.40
CA GLY A 270 -9.30 -7.58 4.73
C GLY A 270 -9.73 -6.13 4.42
N LEU A 271 -10.67 -5.59 5.19
CA LEU A 271 -11.29 -4.29 4.95
C LEU A 271 -10.40 -3.15 5.48
N ALA A 272 -10.14 -2.16 4.64
CA ALA A 272 -9.59 -0.85 5.00
C ALA A 272 -10.62 0.25 4.68
N ARG A 273 -10.66 1.33 5.47
CA ARG A 273 -11.44 2.52 5.10
C ARG A 273 -10.73 3.27 3.97
N ILE A 274 -11.49 3.78 3.01
CA ILE A 274 -11.00 4.63 1.93
C ILE A 274 -11.73 5.99 1.91
N ASP A 275 -11.11 6.99 1.29
CA ASP A 275 -11.72 8.29 1.04
C ASP A 275 -12.74 8.21 -0.10
N GLU A 276 -13.76 9.08 -0.08
CA GLU A 276 -14.80 9.19 -1.12
C GLU A 276 -14.20 9.34 -2.54
N ALA A 277 -13.13 10.13 -2.69
CA ALA A 277 -12.42 10.34 -3.95
C ALA A 277 -11.76 9.07 -4.54
N ALA A 278 -11.66 8.00 -3.75
CA ALA A 278 -11.12 6.70 -4.14
C ALA A 278 -12.21 5.62 -4.24
N TRP A 279 -13.50 5.94 -4.09
CA TRP A 279 -14.58 4.97 -4.13
C TRP A 279 -14.61 4.18 -5.45
N LEU A 280 -14.92 4.86 -6.56
CA LEU A 280 -14.89 4.32 -7.92
C LEU A 280 -13.46 4.44 -8.48
N LEU A 281 -13.05 3.50 -9.33
CA LEU A 281 -11.69 3.44 -9.90
C LEU A 281 -11.69 3.43 -11.44
N PRO A 282 -12.05 4.55 -12.10
CA PRO A 282 -12.02 4.66 -13.55
C PRO A 282 -10.58 4.78 -14.11
N ASP A 283 -10.18 3.81 -14.93
CA ASP A 283 -8.80 3.61 -15.44
C ASP A 283 -8.71 3.61 -16.99
N GLU A 284 -7.56 3.23 -17.57
CA GLU A 284 -7.36 3.27 -19.03
C GLU A 284 -8.22 2.27 -19.83
N GLN A 285 -8.85 1.29 -19.18
CA GLN A 285 -9.65 0.26 -19.84
C GLN A 285 -11.13 0.67 -19.98
N ARG A 286 -11.54 1.82 -19.41
CA ARG A 286 -12.95 2.23 -19.28
C ARG A 286 -13.78 2.13 -20.56
N GLU A 287 -13.23 2.55 -21.69
CA GLU A 287 -13.93 2.54 -22.97
C GLU A 287 -14.24 1.11 -23.45
N ALA A 288 -13.25 0.21 -23.37
CA ALA A 288 -13.40 -1.18 -23.79
C ALA A 288 -14.31 -1.98 -22.83
N GLU A 289 -14.17 -1.74 -21.51
CA GLU A 289 -15.01 -2.40 -20.51
C GLU A 289 -16.48 -1.92 -20.59
N LEU A 290 -16.73 -0.61 -20.76
CA LEU A 290 -18.10 -0.12 -20.93
C LEU A 290 -18.72 -0.57 -22.26
N ALA A 291 -17.95 -0.71 -23.33
CA ALA A 291 -18.44 -1.31 -24.56
C ALA A 291 -18.90 -2.77 -24.35
N GLU A 292 -18.13 -3.58 -23.62
CA GLU A 292 -18.51 -4.94 -23.25
C GLU A 292 -19.72 -4.96 -22.30
N ARG A 293 -19.80 -4.07 -21.31
CA ARG A 293 -21.01 -3.92 -20.46
C ARG A 293 -22.25 -3.57 -21.28
N HIS A 294 -22.16 -2.60 -22.20
CA HIS A 294 -23.29 -2.23 -23.05
C HIS A 294 -23.72 -3.39 -23.96
N ARG A 295 -22.77 -4.19 -24.48
CA ARG A 295 -23.07 -5.41 -25.23
C ARG A 295 -23.78 -6.44 -24.35
N LEU A 296 -23.29 -6.69 -23.13
CA LEU A 296 -23.89 -7.65 -22.19
C LEU A 296 -25.31 -7.23 -21.76
N LEU A 297 -25.53 -5.95 -21.48
CA LEU A 297 -26.86 -5.41 -21.17
C LEU A 297 -27.83 -5.52 -22.36
N ALA A 298 -27.35 -5.40 -23.59
CA ALA A 298 -28.18 -5.51 -24.80
C ALA A 298 -28.45 -6.97 -25.24
N GLU A 299 -27.49 -7.87 -25.06
CA GLU A 299 -27.55 -9.24 -25.60
C GLU A 299 -27.85 -10.33 -24.55
N ARG A 300 -27.66 -10.04 -23.25
CA ARG A 300 -27.69 -11.04 -22.16
C ARG A 300 -28.30 -10.48 -20.86
N HIS A 301 -29.27 -9.58 -20.96
CA HIS A 301 -29.87 -8.85 -19.84
C HIS A 301 -30.21 -9.75 -18.64
N ASP A 302 -30.98 -10.82 -18.87
CA ASP A 302 -31.42 -11.81 -17.86
C ASP A 302 -30.28 -12.57 -17.14
N GLU A 303 -29.04 -12.51 -17.63
CA GLU A 303 -27.87 -13.12 -16.98
C GLU A 303 -27.04 -12.12 -16.16
N VAL A 304 -27.15 -10.82 -16.45
CA VAL A 304 -26.32 -9.75 -15.84
C VAL A 304 -27.12 -8.75 -15.03
N VAL A 305 -28.43 -8.62 -15.22
CA VAL A 305 -29.33 -7.79 -14.41
C VAL A 305 -30.28 -8.70 -13.62
N GLY A 306 -30.66 -8.28 -12.43
CA GLY A 306 -31.69 -8.95 -11.63
C GLY A 306 -32.13 -8.07 -10.48
N ASP A 307 -33.41 -8.14 -10.15
CA ASP A 307 -34.06 -7.47 -9.02
C ASP A 307 -35.20 -8.39 -8.51
N VAL A 308 -35.39 -8.50 -7.20
CA VAL A 308 -36.54 -9.19 -6.56
C VAL A 308 -37.75 -8.27 -6.34
N GLY A 309 -37.59 -6.97 -6.57
CA GLY A 309 -38.58 -5.93 -6.37
C GLY A 309 -38.38 -5.15 -5.06
N GLY A 310 -38.83 -3.89 -5.05
CA GLY A 310 -38.73 -3.01 -3.89
C GLY A 310 -37.37 -2.32 -3.71
N THR A 311 -36.47 -2.42 -4.70
CA THR A 311 -35.14 -1.77 -4.64
C THR A 311 -35.07 -0.40 -5.31
N ASP A 312 -36.18 0.10 -5.89
CA ASP A 312 -36.25 1.33 -6.69
C ASP A 312 -35.61 2.56 -6.01
N GLU A 313 -35.94 2.83 -4.74
CA GLU A 313 -35.38 3.96 -3.98
C GLU A 313 -33.86 3.82 -3.78
N ALA A 314 -33.38 2.60 -3.54
CA ALA A 314 -31.95 2.32 -3.44
C ALA A 314 -31.25 2.44 -4.81
N ALA A 315 -31.90 2.02 -5.88
CA ALA A 315 -31.39 2.13 -7.25
C ALA A 315 -31.24 3.60 -7.70
N GLU A 316 -32.21 4.46 -7.38
CA GLU A 316 -32.13 5.92 -7.57
C GLU A 316 -30.99 6.52 -6.73
N GLU A 317 -30.87 6.15 -5.45
CA GLU A 317 -29.80 6.63 -4.56
C GLU A 317 -28.40 6.23 -5.04
N VAL A 318 -28.24 5.02 -5.62
CA VAL A 318 -26.99 4.59 -6.27
C VAL A 318 -26.64 5.48 -7.47
N LEU A 319 -27.62 5.78 -8.33
CA LEU A 319 -27.42 6.63 -9.51
C LEU A 319 -27.03 8.06 -9.12
N ASP A 320 -27.72 8.65 -8.15
CA ASP A 320 -27.39 10.00 -7.68
C ASP A 320 -26.01 10.06 -7.00
N LEU A 321 -25.62 9.01 -6.25
CA LEU A 321 -24.26 8.90 -5.70
C LEU A 321 -23.19 8.81 -6.81
N VAL A 322 -23.41 8.02 -7.86
CA VAL A 322 -22.48 7.93 -9.01
C VAL A 322 -22.35 9.30 -9.70
N LEU A 323 -23.48 9.95 -10.00
CA LEU A 323 -23.49 11.26 -10.66
C LEU A 323 -22.88 12.36 -9.79
N ALA A 324 -23.09 12.32 -8.46
CA ALA A 324 -22.44 13.24 -7.52
C ALA A 324 -20.92 13.01 -7.45
N TRP A 325 -20.49 11.74 -7.45
CA TRP A 325 -19.07 11.38 -7.45
C TRP A 325 -18.36 11.84 -8.74
N GLU A 326 -18.97 11.64 -9.91
CA GLU A 326 -18.44 12.14 -11.19
C GLU A 326 -18.31 13.66 -11.16
N ARG A 327 -19.37 14.41 -10.79
CA ARG A 327 -19.31 15.88 -10.68
C ARG A 327 -18.19 16.38 -9.74
N ALA A 328 -17.87 15.62 -8.69
CA ALA A 328 -16.87 15.99 -7.69
C ALA A 328 -15.41 15.60 -8.07
N PHE A 329 -15.21 14.45 -8.73
CA PHE A 329 -13.88 13.84 -8.91
C PHE A 329 -13.51 13.52 -10.37
N ARG A 330 -14.51 13.36 -11.25
CA ARG A 330 -14.36 13.08 -12.69
C ARG A 330 -15.37 13.91 -13.52
N PRO A 331 -15.27 15.25 -13.51
CA PRO A 331 -16.21 16.12 -14.21
C PRO A 331 -16.18 15.90 -15.74
N ASP A 332 -15.09 15.32 -16.26
CA ASP A 332 -14.96 14.83 -17.64
C ASP A 332 -15.94 13.70 -18.02
N LEU A 333 -16.53 13.03 -17.03
CA LEU A 333 -17.58 12.02 -17.21
C LEU A 333 -18.99 12.59 -16.94
N ALA A 334 -19.08 13.63 -16.11
CA ALA A 334 -20.34 14.19 -15.60
C ALA A 334 -21.21 14.87 -16.67
N GLU A 335 -20.63 15.29 -17.80
CA GLU A 335 -21.36 15.92 -18.92
C GLU A 335 -22.06 14.91 -19.85
N VAL A 336 -21.78 13.60 -19.71
CA VAL A 336 -22.42 12.55 -20.51
C VAL A 336 -23.87 12.36 -20.05
N ALA A 337 -24.82 12.41 -21.00
CA ALA A 337 -26.24 12.18 -20.74
C ALA A 337 -26.51 10.83 -20.04
N VAL A 338 -27.58 10.77 -19.24
CA VAL A 338 -27.97 9.57 -18.49
C VAL A 338 -29.04 8.81 -19.27
N ASP A 339 -28.66 7.68 -19.85
CA ASP A 339 -29.62 6.68 -20.33
C ASP A 339 -30.28 6.00 -19.13
N ARG A 340 -31.61 5.90 -19.15
CA ARG A 340 -32.45 5.34 -18.07
C ARG A 340 -33.38 4.23 -18.57
N SER A 341 -33.16 3.70 -19.78
CA SER A 341 -34.05 2.72 -20.40
C SER A 341 -34.23 1.42 -19.58
N GLY A 342 -33.19 1.01 -18.85
CA GLY A 342 -33.20 -0.14 -17.92
C GLY A 342 -33.35 0.23 -16.44
N GLY A 343 -33.90 1.40 -16.12
CA GLY A 343 -34.05 1.87 -14.73
C GLY A 343 -32.74 2.42 -14.13
N ALA A 344 -32.80 2.81 -12.85
CA ALA A 344 -31.75 3.62 -12.23
C ALA A 344 -30.45 2.85 -11.92
N LEU A 345 -30.54 1.59 -11.48
CA LEU A 345 -29.34 0.77 -11.18
C LEU A 345 -28.55 0.46 -12.46
N GLU A 346 -29.23 0.21 -13.57
CA GLU A 346 -28.61 0.02 -14.87
C GLU A 346 -28.03 1.33 -15.43
N ALA A 347 -28.76 2.44 -15.31
CA ALA A 347 -28.27 3.78 -15.63
C ALA A 347 -26.97 4.12 -14.88
N ALA A 348 -26.83 3.68 -13.62
CA ALA A 348 -25.60 3.83 -12.85
C ALA A 348 -24.48 2.89 -13.35
N ALA A 349 -24.79 1.62 -13.59
CA ALA A 349 -23.83 0.61 -14.06
C ALA A 349 -23.23 0.95 -15.44
N ARG A 350 -24.00 1.59 -16.32
CA ARG A 350 -23.57 2.12 -17.64
C ARG A 350 -22.50 3.24 -17.55
N ARG A 351 -22.24 3.80 -16.36
CA ARG A 351 -21.29 4.93 -16.15
C ARG A 351 -20.00 4.53 -15.45
N VAL A 352 -20.05 3.52 -14.59
CA VAL A 352 -18.91 3.03 -13.78
C VAL A 352 -18.23 1.83 -14.43
N GLN A 353 -17.05 1.41 -13.97
CA GLN A 353 -16.43 0.14 -14.44
C GLN A 353 -16.75 -1.03 -13.49
N GLU A 354 -17.00 -0.70 -12.23
CA GLU A 354 -17.55 -1.56 -11.19
C GLU A 354 -18.84 -2.28 -11.65
N ASP A 355 -19.01 -3.54 -11.30
CA ASP A 355 -20.36 -4.11 -11.14
C ASP A 355 -21.00 -3.57 -9.86
N LEU A 356 -22.33 -3.48 -9.84
CA LEU A 356 -23.10 -2.87 -8.76
C LEU A 356 -24.06 -3.90 -8.15
N VAL A 357 -24.05 -4.02 -6.83
CA VAL A 357 -24.87 -4.99 -6.08
C VAL A 357 -25.50 -4.29 -4.86
N LEU A 358 -26.81 -4.41 -4.72
CA LEU A 358 -27.57 -3.91 -3.58
C LEU A 358 -27.78 -5.02 -2.55
N MET A 359 -27.18 -4.82 -1.37
CA MET A 359 -27.36 -5.67 -0.20
C MET A 359 -28.39 -5.03 0.75
N VAL A 360 -29.66 -5.40 0.61
CA VAL A 360 -30.80 -4.78 1.32
C VAL A 360 -30.99 -5.44 2.70
N PRO A 361 -31.20 -4.67 3.79
CA PRO A 361 -31.49 -5.24 5.11
C PRO A 361 -32.91 -5.85 5.18
N HIS A 362 -32.99 -7.12 5.56
CA HIS A 362 -34.25 -7.79 5.94
C HIS A 362 -34.35 -7.91 7.47
N ASP A 363 -35.28 -8.69 8.00
CA ASP A 363 -35.37 -9.07 9.42
C ASP A 363 -34.16 -9.92 9.88
N GLY A 364 -33.01 -9.26 10.03
CA GLY A 364 -31.73 -9.84 10.47
C GLY A 364 -30.60 -9.65 9.45
N PRO A 365 -30.39 -10.59 8.51
CA PRO A 365 -29.32 -10.51 7.52
C PRO A 365 -29.61 -9.50 6.42
N HIS A 366 -28.58 -9.13 5.65
CA HIS A 366 -28.77 -8.41 4.39
C HIS A 366 -28.84 -9.41 3.23
N HIS A 367 -29.69 -9.15 2.24
CA HIS A 367 -29.93 -10.00 1.07
C HIS A 367 -29.48 -9.33 -0.23
N LEU A 368 -29.00 -10.11 -1.19
CA LEU A 368 -28.61 -9.67 -2.53
C LEU A 368 -29.88 -9.51 -3.38
N ASP A 369 -30.55 -8.38 -3.25
CA ASP A 369 -31.90 -8.21 -3.79
C ASP A 369 -31.91 -7.63 -5.20
N ALA A 370 -30.92 -6.79 -5.56
CA ALA A 370 -30.73 -6.34 -6.94
C ALA A 370 -29.26 -6.20 -7.31
N ALA A 371 -28.94 -6.37 -8.60
CA ALA A 371 -27.59 -6.15 -9.11
C ALA A 371 -27.54 -5.90 -10.62
N VAL A 372 -26.43 -5.28 -11.05
CA VAL A 372 -25.90 -5.35 -12.41
C VAL A 372 -24.48 -5.94 -12.34
N LEU A 373 -24.37 -7.21 -12.72
CA LEU A 373 -23.21 -8.09 -12.61
C LEU A 373 -22.74 -8.52 -14.02
N CYS A 374 -22.04 -7.62 -14.72
CA CYS A 374 -21.52 -7.88 -16.06
C CYS A 374 -20.20 -8.66 -16.04
N PHE A 375 -19.40 -8.57 -14.98
CA PHE A 375 -18.05 -9.12 -14.90
C PHE A 375 -17.89 -10.14 -13.74
N PRO A 376 -18.75 -11.19 -13.63
CA PRO A 376 -18.63 -12.18 -12.58
C PRO A 376 -17.31 -12.96 -12.61
N SER A 377 -16.89 -13.46 -11.45
CA SER A 377 -15.73 -14.35 -11.27
C SER A 377 -16.20 -15.75 -10.87
N HIS A 378 -16.63 -16.54 -11.84
CA HIS A 378 -17.16 -17.91 -11.70
C HIS A 378 -18.41 -18.04 -10.80
N TRP A 379 -19.34 -17.08 -10.90
CA TRP A 379 -20.70 -17.24 -10.35
C TRP A 379 -21.78 -16.54 -11.19
N ARG A 380 -23.04 -16.98 -11.03
CA ARG A 380 -24.21 -16.47 -11.77
C ARG A 380 -25.16 -15.70 -10.86
N LEU A 381 -25.65 -14.54 -11.30
CA LEU A 381 -26.51 -13.66 -10.51
C LEU A 381 -27.80 -14.36 -10.06
N HIS A 382 -28.53 -14.99 -10.99
CA HIS A 382 -29.78 -15.71 -10.71
C HIS A 382 -29.66 -16.88 -9.72
N ARG A 383 -28.43 -17.30 -9.33
CA ARG A 383 -28.21 -18.32 -8.29
C ARG A 383 -28.00 -17.73 -6.89
N LYS A 384 -27.95 -16.40 -6.78
CA LYS A 384 -27.67 -15.66 -5.54
C LYS A 384 -28.68 -14.54 -5.25
N LEU A 385 -29.44 -14.10 -6.24
CA LEU A 385 -30.51 -13.11 -6.12
C LEU A 385 -31.56 -13.53 -5.07
N GLY A 386 -31.98 -12.59 -4.22
CA GLY A 386 -32.82 -12.82 -3.03
C GLY A 386 -32.14 -13.57 -1.88
N GLY A 387 -30.86 -13.96 -2.02
CA GLY A 387 -30.12 -14.74 -1.04
C GLY A 387 -29.46 -13.87 0.04
N SER A 388 -29.48 -14.34 1.28
CA SER A 388 -28.79 -13.67 2.40
C SER A 388 -27.26 -13.67 2.24
N ALA A 389 -26.57 -12.73 2.90
CA ALA A 389 -25.11 -12.63 2.93
C ALA A 389 -24.38 -13.94 3.34
N ALA A 390 -25.06 -14.84 4.04
CA ALA A 390 -24.59 -16.20 4.32
C ALA A 390 -24.86 -17.17 3.15
N ALA A 391 -26.08 -17.20 2.60
CA ALA A 391 -26.48 -18.09 1.51
C ALA A 391 -25.67 -17.83 0.23
N ILE A 392 -25.45 -16.56 -0.16
CA ILE A 392 -24.68 -16.18 -1.36
C ILE A 392 -23.19 -16.57 -1.29
N HIS A 393 -22.71 -16.97 -0.11
CA HIS A 393 -21.35 -17.42 0.16
C HIS A 393 -21.27 -18.89 0.63
N GLU A 394 -22.38 -19.65 0.61
CA GLU A 394 -22.38 -21.07 1.00
C GLU A 394 -21.31 -21.90 0.25
N PRO A 395 -21.10 -21.74 -1.09
CA PRO A 395 -20.07 -22.49 -1.81
C PRO A 395 -18.62 -22.10 -1.48
N VAL A 396 -18.38 -21.08 -0.65
CA VAL A 396 -17.03 -20.60 -0.31
C VAL A 396 -16.45 -21.45 0.82
N PRO A 397 -15.41 -22.27 0.58
CA PRO A 397 -14.94 -23.21 1.60
C PRO A 397 -14.53 -22.51 2.88
N ARG A 398 -15.07 -22.98 4.02
CA ARG A 398 -14.86 -22.45 5.38
C ARG A 398 -15.51 -21.09 5.67
N TYR A 399 -16.28 -20.48 4.75
CA TYR A 399 -16.91 -19.17 4.98
C TYR A 399 -17.84 -19.16 6.20
N ALA A 400 -18.69 -20.17 6.36
CA ALA A 400 -19.64 -20.26 7.48
C ALA A 400 -18.95 -20.22 8.86
N VAL A 401 -17.78 -20.85 8.99
CA VAL A 401 -17.04 -20.96 10.27
C VAL A 401 -16.01 -19.84 10.47
N GLU A 402 -15.45 -19.27 9.40
CA GLU A 402 -14.43 -18.21 9.52
C GLU A 402 -14.99 -16.79 9.33
N LEU A 403 -15.99 -16.57 8.47
CA LEU A 403 -16.40 -15.22 8.05
C LEU A 403 -17.86 -14.84 8.29
N ALA A 404 -18.85 -15.73 8.09
CA ALA A 404 -20.28 -15.36 8.03
C ALA A 404 -20.71 -14.38 9.15
N ALA A 405 -20.63 -14.81 10.41
CA ALA A 405 -21.01 -13.97 11.55
C ALA A 405 -20.13 -12.71 11.75
N ARG A 406 -18.96 -12.61 11.11
CA ARG A 406 -18.14 -11.37 11.06
C ARG A 406 -18.64 -10.42 9.97
N VAL A 407 -19.09 -10.95 8.83
CA VAL A 407 -19.67 -10.20 7.71
C VAL A 407 -21.05 -9.65 8.09
N ASP A 408 -21.93 -10.46 8.67
CA ASP A 408 -23.29 -10.03 9.07
C ASP A 408 -23.22 -8.87 10.08
N ARG A 409 -22.34 -8.98 11.09
CA ARG A 409 -22.07 -7.92 12.07
C ARG A 409 -21.33 -6.71 11.49
N PHE A 410 -20.69 -6.83 10.32
CA PHE A 410 -20.09 -5.70 9.63
C PHE A 410 -21.15 -4.92 8.85
N LEU A 411 -21.97 -5.61 8.05
CA LEU A 411 -23.04 -5.02 7.25
C LEU A 411 -24.04 -4.28 8.15
N ALA A 412 -24.58 -4.96 9.17
CA ALA A 412 -25.51 -4.38 10.16
C ALA A 412 -24.88 -3.31 11.09
N ARG A 413 -23.63 -2.89 10.87
CA ARG A 413 -22.95 -1.80 11.58
C ARG A 413 -22.30 -0.78 10.65
N LEU A 414 -22.41 -0.95 9.33
CA LEU A 414 -21.86 -0.03 8.35
C LEU A 414 -22.64 1.27 8.39
N ARG A 415 -21.96 2.40 8.59
CA ARG A 415 -22.59 3.72 8.70
C ARG A 415 -22.38 4.54 7.42
N PRO A 416 -23.37 5.35 7.00
CA PRO A 416 -23.18 6.31 5.91
C PRO A 416 -21.95 7.21 6.11
N GLY A 417 -21.36 7.68 5.02
CA GLY A 417 -20.12 8.46 5.03
C GLY A 417 -18.84 7.67 5.36
N SER A 418 -18.92 6.33 5.47
CA SER A 418 -17.76 5.44 5.64
C SER A 418 -17.74 4.37 4.56
N ILE A 419 -16.80 4.47 3.63
CA ILE A 419 -16.57 3.46 2.60
C ILE A 419 -15.45 2.53 3.06
N SER A 420 -15.71 1.22 3.03
CA SER A 420 -14.72 0.17 3.31
C SER A 420 -14.39 -0.58 2.03
N ALA A 421 -13.12 -0.90 1.80
CA ALA A 421 -12.66 -1.63 0.63
C ALA A 421 -11.76 -2.80 0.98
N ARG A 422 -11.80 -3.86 0.17
CA ARG A 422 -10.90 -5.03 0.20
C ARG A 422 -10.51 -5.42 -1.23
N ARG A 423 -9.56 -6.35 -1.36
CA ARG A 423 -9.31 -7.08 -2.61
C ARG A 423 -9.61 -8.57 -2.42
N ASN A 424 -10.32 -9.14 -3.38
CA ASN A 424 -10.46 -10.58 -3.60
C ASN A 424 -9.64 -10.97 -4.86
N TRP A 425 -9.35 -12.25 -5.06
CA TRP A 425 -8.60 -12.70 -6.24
C TRP A 425 -8.96 -14.13 -6.70
N SER A 426 -8.81 -14.36 -8.00
CA SER A 426 -8.97 -15.66 -8.68
C SER A 426 -8.01 -15.76 -9.87
N VAL A 427 -7.88 -16.96 -10.44
CA VAL A 427 -7.08 -17.21 -11.65
C VAL A 427 -7.98 -17.71 -12.77
N HIS A 428 -7.78 -17.10 -13.95
CA HIS A 428 -8.56 -17.30 -15.17
C HIS A 428 -7.64 -17.76 -16.30
N ARG A 429 -8.20 -18.31 -17.38
CA ARG A 429 -7.42 -18.79 -18.55
C ARG A 429 -7.13 -17.70 -19.57
N ASP A 430 -8.10 -16.81 -19.75
CA ASP A 430 -8.02 -15.68 -20.67
C ASP A 430 -8.51 -14.41 -19.95
N ALA A 431 -8.62 -13.31 -20.71
CA ALA A 431 -9.04 -12.02 -20.21
C ALA A 431 -10.57 -11.79 -20.33
N ALA A 432 -11.39 -12.84 -20.39
CA ALA A 432 -12.84 -12.69 -20.50
C ALA A 432 -13.41 -11.94 -19.28
N LEU A 433 -14.05 -10.79 -19.54
CA LEU A 433 -14.65 -9.98 -18.48
C LEU A 433 -15.90 -10.67 -17.94
N PHE A 434 -16.82 -11.13 -18.80
CA PHE A 434 -17.94 -11.98 -18.39
C PHE A 434 -17.50 -13.44 -18.26
N ALA A 435 -17.31 -13.92 -17.02
CA ALA A 435 -16.87 -15.28 -16.70
C ALA A 435 -17.78 -15.94 -15.61
N PRO A 436 -19.04 -16.29 -15.93
CA PRO A 436 -20.04 -16.73 -14.94
C PRO A 436 -19.83 -18.16 -14.41
N ASP A 437 -19.13 -19.00 -15.16
CA ASP A 437 -18.95 -20.44 -14.86
C ASP A 437 -17.45 -20.76 -14.74
N PRO A 438 -17.03 -21.63 -13.81
CA PRO A 438 -15.68 -22.17 -13.82
C PRO A 438 -15.46 -23.08 -15.05
N PRO A 439 -14.23 -23.19 -15.58
CA PRO A 439 -13.95 -24.04 -16.73
C PRO A 439 -14.19 -25.52 -16.44
N THR A 440 -15.00 -26.18 -17.27
CA THR A 440 -15.17 -27.64 -17.27
C THR A 440 -13.90 -28.32 -17.81
N ASP A 441 -13.39 -29.32 -17.10
CA ASP A 441 -12.11 -30.04 -17.36
C ASP A 441 -10.88 -29.14 -17.66
N PRO A 442 -10.35 -28.44 -16.64
CA PRO A 442 -9.26 -27.48 -16.83
C PRO A 442 -7.86 -28.14 -16.97
N VAL A 443 -7.51 -28.58 -18.18
CA VAL A 443 -6.20 -29.13 -18.59
C VAL A 443 -4.99 -28.36 -18.00
N PRO A 444 -4.09 -29.00 -17.21
CA PRO A 444 -2.93 -28.36 -16.57
C PRO A 444 -2.04 -27.52 -17.51
N VAL A 445 -1.61 -26.33 -17.03
CA VAL A 445 -0.65 -25.48 -17.73
C VAL A 445 0.78 -25.89 -17.38
N ALA A 446 1.64 -26.10 -18.37
CA ALA A 446 3.06 -26.39 -18.14
C ALA A 446 3.79 -25.19 -17.49
N PRO A 447 4.80 -25.37 -16.62
CA PRO A 447 5.44 -24.27 -15.89
C PRO A 447 6.00 -23.14 -16.76
N GLY A 448 6.46 -23.44 -17.98
CA GLY A 448 6.93 -22.42 -18.93
C GLY A 448 5.81 -21.52 -19.50
N GLU A 449 4.58 -22.03 -19.57
CA GLU A 449 3.44 -21.36 -20.22
C GLU A 449 2.54 -20.58 -19.25
N VAL A 450 2.76 -20.72 -17.93
CA VAL A 450 2.03 -20.00 -16.87
C VAL A 450 1.97 -18.49 -17.15
N ALA A 451 3.06 -17.89 -17.64
CA ALA A 451 3.15 -16.46 -17.92
C ALA A 451 2.13 -15.95 -18.98
N ASN A 452 1.76 -16.82 -19.93
CA ASN A 452 0.98 -16.49 -21.13
C ASN A 452 -0.47 -17.01 -21.04
N HIS A 453 -0.66 -18.19 -20.44
CA HIS A 453 -1.91 -18.96 -20.45
C HIS A 453 -2.72 -18.89 -19.15
N LEU A 454 -2.31 -18.05 -18.20
CA LEU A 454 -3.06 -17.75 -16.98
C LEU A 454 -3.13 -16.24 -16.74
N TRP A 455 -4.26 -15.80 -16.20
CA TRP A 455 -4.55 -14.41 -15.85
C TRP A 455 -4.88 -14.31 -14.36
N LEU A 456 -4.22 -13.38 -13.67
CA LEU A 456 -4.63 -12.99 -12.32
C LEU A 456 -5.79 -12.01 -12.46
N ARG A 457 -6.92 -12.33 -11.84
CA ARG A 457 -8.08 -11.44 -11.71
C ARG A 457 -8.20 -11.03 -10.24
N SER A 458 -8.31 -9.73 -9.96
CA SER A 458 -8.62 -9.21 -8.64
C SER A 458 -9.88 -8.36 -8.69
N GLU A 459 -10.79 -8.63 -7.76
CA GLU A 459 -11.95 -7.79 -7.51
C GLU A 459 -11.56 -6.79 -6.42
N ARG A 460 -11.46 -5.51 -6.78
CA ARG A 460 -11.46 -4.43 -5.80
C ARG A 460 -12.90 -4.19 -5.38
N GLN A 461 -13.21 -4.65 -4.19
CA GLN A 461 -14.54 -4.71 -3.61
C GLN A 461 -14.73 -3.53 -2.66
N THR A 462 -15.77 -2.72 -2.82
CA THR A 462 -16.11 -1.64 -1.87
C THR A 462 -17.53 -1.77 -1.32
N LEU A 463 -17.72 -1.35 -0.07
CA LEU A 463 -18.97 -1.43 0.68
C LEU A 463 -19.27 -0.06 1.31
N ARG A 464 -20.43 0.52 1.01
CA ARG A 464 -20.96 1.74 1.64
C ARG A 464 -22.43 1.56 2.02
N ALA A 465 -22.84 2.08 3.18
CA ALA A 465 -24.26 2.20 3.50
C ALA A 465 -24.88 3.39 2.77
N LEU A 466 -26.09 3.20 2.27
CA LEU A 466 -26.92 4.19 1.60
C LEU A 466 -27.80 4.90 2.64
N PRO A 467 -27.66 6.23 2.86
CA PRO A 467 -28.34 6.93 3.95
C PRO A 467 -29.86 7.04 3.85
N ALA A 468 -30.48 7.00 2.67
CA ALA A 468 -31.93 7.13 2.52
C ALA A 468 -32.63 5.76 2.55
N SER A 469 -32.22 4.85 1.67
CA SER A 469 -32.78 3.49 1.55
C SER A 469 -32.33 2.52 2.65
N GLY A 470 -31.25 2.82 3.38
CA GLY A 470 -30.68 1.95 4.41
C GLY A 470 -29.95 0.71 3.87
N ALA A 471 -29.98 0.46 2.55
CA ALA A 471 -29.28 -0.64 1.92
C ALA A 471 -27.75 -0.44 1.93
N VAL A 472 -27.00 -1.52 1.68
CA VAL A 472 -25.54 -1.46 1.48
C VAL A 472 -25.22 -1.65 0.01
N LEU A 473 -24.66 -0.63 -0.62
CA LEU A 473 -24.11 -0.75 -1.96
C LEU A 473 -22.74 -1.43 -1.89
N PHE A 474 -22.66 -2.56 -2.58
CA PHE A 474 -21.47 -3.36 -2.82
C PHE A 474 -21.01 -3.15 -4.27
N THR A 475 -19.81 -2.62 -4.48
CA THR A 475 -19.25 -2.40 -5.82
C THR A 475 -18.05 -3.32 -6.08
N ILE A 476 -17.92 -3.83 -7.31
CA ILE A 476 -16.92 -4.82 -7.69
C ILE A 476 -16.15 -4.34 -8.93
N ARG A 477 -15.01 -3.66 -8.74
CA ARG A 477 -14.09 -3.30 -9.84
C ARG A 477 -13.19 -4.49 -10.16
N VAL A 478 -13.39 -5.12 -11.31
CA VAL A 478 -12.53 -6.19 -11.83
C VAL A 478 -11.27 -5.60 -12.45
N GLN A 479 -10.09 -5.94 -11.92
CA GLN A 479 -8.80 -5.65 -12.55
C GLN A 479 -8.11 -6.97 -12.87
N GLN A 480 -7.52 -7.09 -14.06
CA GLN A 480 -6.91 -8.35 -14.50
C GLN A 480 -5.62 -8.14 -15.30
N ALA A 481 -4.69 -9.08 -15.19
CA ALA A 481 -3.41 -9.06 -15.90
C ALA A 481 -2.93 -10.49 -16.21
N PRO A 482 -2.20 -10.72 -17.33
CA PRO A 482 -1.57 -12.01 -17.57
C PRO A 482 -0.51 -12.28 -16.50
N PHE A 483 -0.31 -13.54 -16.12
CA PHE A 483 0.61 -13.90 -15.04
C PHE A 483 2.02 -13.34 -15.25
N GLY A 484 2.49 -13.22 -16.50
CA GLY A 484 3.75 -12.56 -16.86
C GLY A 484 3.95 -11.13 -16.29
N ALA A 485 2.89 -10.44 -15.84
CA ALA A 485 3.00 -9.19 -15.09
C ALA A 485 3.83 -9.34 -13.80
N PHE A 486 3.77 -10.49 -13.12
CA PHE A 486 4.52 -10.78 -11.87
C PHE A 486 6.03 -10.61 -11.99
N VAL A 487 6.60 -10.62 -13.21
CA VAL A 487 8.02 -10.28 -13.48
C VAL A 487 8.39 -8.89 -12.93
N ARG A 488 7.42 -7.98 -12.84
CA ARG A 488 7.55 -6.64 -12.23
C ARG A 488 7.17 -6.56 -10.75
N HIS A 489 6.51 -7.59 -10.21
CA HIS A 489 5.94 -7.63 -8.86
C HIS A 489 6.49 -8.84 -8.06
N ARG A 490 7.81 -8.94 -7.96
CA ARG A 490 8.49 -10.13 -7.37
C ARG A 490 8.07 -10.42 -5.92
N ALA A 491 7.94 -9.37 -5.10
CA ALA A 491 7.45 -9.51 -3.73
C ALA A 491 6.01 -10.04 -3.67
N ALA A 492 5.16 -9.68 -4.62
CA ALA A 492 3.82 -10.25 -4.77
C ALA A 492 3.86 -11.71 -5.24
N ALA A 493 4.75 -12.03 -6.19
CA ALA A 493 4.94 -13.39 -6.70
C ALA A 493 5.34 -14.37 -5.59
N GLN A 494 6.27 -13.98 -4.71
CA GLN A 494 6.67 -14.77 -3.55
C GLN A 494 5.50 -14.97 -2.57
N ARG A 495 4.77 -13.88 -2.19
CA ARG A 495 3.60 -13.98 -1.29
C ARG A 495 2.52 -14.91 -1.84
N LEU A 496 2.25 -14.85 -3.15
CA LEU A 496 1.32 -15.78 -3.80
C LEU A 496 1.85 -17.22 -3.79
N ALA A 497 3.13 -17.45 -4.12
CA ALA A 497 3.72 -18.78 -4.09
C ALA A 497 3.61 -19.44 -2.70
N ASP A 498 3.95 -18.70 -1.64
CA ASP A 498 3.85 -19.21 -0.26
C ASP A 498 2.41 -19.44 0.17
N ARG A 499 1.47 -18.56 -0.23
CA ARG A 499 0.03 -18.76 -0.02
C ARG A 499 -0.48 -20.04 -0.70
N LEU A 500 -0.07 -20.32 -1.94
CA LEU A 500 -0.50 -21.51 -2.68
C LEU A 500 0.11 -22.80 -2.13
N VAL A 501 1.31 -22.73 -1.58
CA VAL A 501 1.93 -23.85 -0.86
C VAL A 501 1.18 -24.15 0.44
N ALA A 502 0.83 -23.11 1.21
CA ALA A 502 0.25 -23.28 2.55
C ALA A 502 -1.27 -23.53 2.56
N GLN A 503 -2.04 -22.99 1.60
CA GLN A 503 -3.51 -23.02 1.70
C GLN A 503 -4.13 -24.40 1.40
N PRO A 504 -5.29 -24.74 2.02
CA PRO A 504 -6.05 -25.95 1.74
C PRO A 504 -6.41 -26.15 0.25
N ALA A 505 -6.53 -27.42 -0.16
CA ALA A 505 -6.87 -27.82 -1.53
C ALA A 505 -8.18 -27.17 -2.03
N ALA A 506 -9.25 -27.19 -1.24
CA ALA A 506 -10.54 -26.61 -1.60
C ALA A 506 -10.49 -25.10 -1.87
N LEU A 507 -9.60 -24.34 -1.21
CA LEU A 507 -9.40 -22.92 -1.55
C LEU A 507 -8.61 -22.77 -2.86
N THR A 508 -7.67 -23.66 -3.14
CA THR A 508 -6.94 -23.67 -4.42
C THR A 508 -7.85 -24.05 -5.59
N GLU A 509 -8.82 -24.93 -5.37
CA GLU A 509 -9.90 -25.22 -6.31
C GLU A 509 -10.80 -24.00 -6.54
N MET A 510 -11.32 -23.39 -5.47
CA MET A 510 -12.12 -22.15 -5.53
C MET A 510 -11.40 -21.00 -6.23
N ASN A 511 -10.08 -20.84 -6.06
CA ASN A 511 -9.29 -19.82 -6.74
C ASN A 511 -9.03 -20.12 -8.24
N GLY A 512 -9.51 -21.23 -8.79
CA GLY A 512 -9.28 -21.64 -10.20
C GLY A 512 -7.92 -22.28 -10.46
N LEU A 513 -7.25 -22.79 -9.41
CA LEU A 513 -5.84 -23.19 -9.44
C LEU A 513 -5.57 -24.68 -9.20
N ALA A 514 -6.54 -25.51 -8.82
CA ALA A 514 -6.30 -26.94 -8.52
C ALA A 514 -5.39 -27.69 -9.54
N PRO A 515 -5.67 -27.68 -10.86
CA PRO A 515 -4.82 -28.33 -11.88
C PRO A 515 -3.52 -27.57 -12.21
N HIS A 516 -3.33 -26.34 -11.70
CA HIS A 516 -2.23 -25.44 -12.09
C HIS A 516 -1.27 -25.13 -10.93
N ARG A 517 -1.68 -25.43 -9.69
CA ARG A 517 -1.01 -25.04 -8.44
C ARG A 517 0.50 -25.21 -8.49
N ASP A 518 0.96 -26.41 -8.76
CA ASP A 518 2.38 -26.75 -8.63
C ASP A 518 3.22 -26.14 -9.77
N ALA A 519 2.64 -26.02 -10.98
CA ALA A 519 3.27 -25.31 -12.10
C ALA A 519 3.34 -23.80 -11.85
N VAL A 520 2.28 -23.20 -11.27
CA VAL A 520 2.23 -21.79 -10.87
C VAL A 520 3.20 -21.50 -9.72
N VAL A 521 3.25 -22.34 -8.69
CA VAL A 521 4.22 -22.22 -7.58
C VAL A 521 5.65 -22.34 -8.08
N ALA A 522 5.93 -23.31 -8.95
CA ALA A 522 7.25 -23.45 -9.58
C ALA A 522 7.63 -22.20 -10.39
N TRP A 523 6.72 -21.70 -11.23
CA TRP A 523 6.95 -20.51 -12.05
C TRP A 523 7.16 -19.25 -11.22
N LEU A 524 6.29 -18.96 -10.25
CA LEU A 524 6.42 -17.80 -9.35
C LEU A 524 7.74 -17.82 -8.58
N ARG A 525 8.21 -19.00 -8.16
CA ARG A 525 9.51 -19.19 -7.49
C ARG A 525 10.72 -18.98 -8.40
N THR A 526 10.55 -18.87 -9.72
CA THR A 526 11.63 -18.41 -10.64
C THR A 526 11.74 -16.88 -10.72
N LEU A 527 10.76 -16.15 -10.15
CA LEU A 527 10.72 -14.68 -10.21
C LEU A 527 11.20 -13.99 -8.94
N ALA A 528 11.21 -14.68 -7.80
CA ALA A 528 11.77 -14.19 -6.54
C ALA A 528 13.29 -13.94 -6.71
#